data_AF-A0A359G0H0-F1
#
_entry.id   AF-A0A359G0H0-F1
#
_cell.length_a   1.000
_cell.length_b   1.000
_cell.length_c   1.000
_cell.angle_alpha   90.00
_cell.angle_beta   90.00
_cell.angle_gamma   90.00
#
_symmetry.space_group_name_H-M   'P 1'
#
loop_
_entity.id
_entity.type
_entity.pdbx_description
1 polymer ?
#
loop_
_entity_poly.entity_id
_entity_poly.type
_entity_poly.pdbx_seq_one_letter_code
_entity_poly.pdbx_strand_id
1 'polypeptide(L)'
;GRLTKDDLLSYLKTRSSSSAVAAPSPGAAPASVAPAASRPTIKVPEVKVGEGDEIVEMDRLRKLIAENMVMSKQVSPHVTSIVEADVTNLALWRNKAKTEFEKKYGEKLTFMPMFTWAVAKALRDYPGI
;
A
#
# COMPACT_ATOMS: atom_id res chain seq x y z
N GLY A 1 -26.76 8.55 -18.20
CA GLY A 1 -28.20 8.21 -18.28
C GLY A 1 -29.01 9.49 -18.34
N ARG A 2 -30.10 9.53 -19.10
CA ARG A 2 -30.99 10.71 -19.20
C ARG A 2 -32.08 10.60 -18.14
N LEU A 3 -32.21 11.63 -17.30
CA LEU A 3 -33.31 11.75 -16.34
C LEU A 3 -34.57 12.20 -17.07
N THR A 4 -35.69 11.54 -16.80
CA THR A 4 -36.99 11.88 -17.37
C THR A 4 -37.78 12.78 -16.42
N LYS A 5 -38.81 13.47 -16.94
CA LYS A 5 -39.65 14.35 -16.13
C LYS A 5 -40.37 13.59 -15.00
N ASP A 6 -40.71 12.33 -15.24
CA ASP A 6 -41.36 11.47 -14.26
C ASP A 6 -40.42 11.11 -13.09
N ASP A 7 -39.11 11.01 -13.35
CA ASP A 7 -38.09 10.81 -12.31
C ASP A 7 -37.97 12.02 -11.36
N LEU A 8 -38.13 13.23 -11.89
CA LEU A 8 -38.13 14.43 -11.05
C LEU A 8 -39.40 14.53 -10.19
N LEU A 9 -40.54 14.14 -10.74
CA LEU A 9 -41.82 14.15 -10.01
C LEU A 9 -41.87 13.06 -8.93
N SER A 10 -41.31 11.88 -9.19
CA SER A 10 -41.19 10.80 -8.20
C SER A 10 -40.24 11.19 -7.07
N TYR A 11 -39.12 11.85 -7.40
CA TYR A 11 -38.17 12.36 -6.42
C TYR A 11 -38.78 13.47 -5.55
N LEU A 12 -39.54 14.41 -6.13
CA LEU A 12 -40.24 15.46 -5.40
C LEU A 12 -41.29 14.90 -4.43
N LYS A 13 -42.07 13.89 -4.86
CA LYS A 13 -43.03 13.20 -3.97
C LYS A 13 -42.33 12.51 -2.81
N THR A 14 -41.28 11.75 -3.11
CA THR A 14 -40.50 11.01 -2.09
C THR A 14 -39.81 11.96 -1.10
N ARG A 15 -39.30 13.10 -1.60
CA ARG A 15 -38.70 14.17 -0.78
C ARG A 15 -39.72 14.83 0.14
N SER A 16 -40.95 15.05 -0.33
CA SER A 16 -42.02 15.63 0.49
C SER A 16 -42.47 14.68 1.62
N SER A 17 -42.34 13.37 1.44
CA SER A 17 -42.62 12.36 2.48
C SER A 17 -41.43 12.05 3.41
N SER A 18 -40.24 12.62 3.17
CA SER A 18 -39.04 12.45 4.00
C SER A 18 -38.49 13.77 4.56
N SER A 19 -39.31 14.83 4.58
CA SER A 19 -38.96 16.14 5.13
C SER A 19 -39.90 16.52 6.28
N ALA A 20 -39.82 15.75 7.38
CA ALA A 20 -40.15 16.30 8.68
C ALA A 20 -38.94 17.10 9.17
N VAL A 21 -38.79 18.32 8.66
CA VAL A 21 -37.92 19.33 9.24
C VAL A 21 -38.60 19.80 10.53
N ALA A 22 -38.12 19.30 11.66
CA ALA A 22 -38.46 19.83 12.97
C ALA A 22 -38.01 21.30 13.04
N ALA A 23 -38.93 22.18 13.44
CA ALA A 23 -38.66 23.58 13.74
C ALA A 23 -37.65 23.71 14.90
N PRO A 24 -36.75 24.71 14.89
CA PRO A 24 -35.74 24.87 15.92
C PRO A 24 -36.34 25.42 17.22
N SER A 25 -36.23 24.65 18.30
CA SER A 25 -36.39 25.13 19.69
C SER A 25 -35.00 25.42 20.28
N PRO A 26 -34.74 26.58 20.89
CA PRO A 26 -33.44 26.91 21.45
C PRO A 26 -33.28 26.26 22.84
N GLY A 27 -32.45 25.23 22.93
CA GLY A 27 -32.12 24.58 24.20
C GLY A 27 -30.97 23.58 24.02
N ALA A 28 -29.90 23.77 24.79
CA ALA A 28 -28.58 23.18 24.61
C ALA A 28 -28.48 21.64 24.76
N ALA A 29 -27.70 21.00 23.87
CA ALA A 29 -26.80 19.87 24.13
C ALA A 29 -25.90 19.62 22.90
N PRO A 30 -24.60 19.31 23.06
CA PRO A 30 -23.68 19.14 21.93
C PRO A 30 -24.02 17.90 21.11
N ALA A 31 -24.18 18.10 19.80
CA ALA A 31 -24.55 17.08 18.85
C ALA A 31 -23.44 16.02 18.67
N SER A 32 -23.87 14.78 18.80
CA SER A 32 -23.16 13.54 18.47
C SER A 32 -22.52 13.60 17.07
N VAL A 33 -21.25 13.20 17.00
CA VAL A 33 -20.46 13.00 15.79
C VAL A 33 -21.16 12.06 14.80
N ALA A 34 -21.29 12.52 13.56
CA ALA A 34 -21.81 11.73 12.45
C ALA A 34 -20.90 10.50 12.16
N PRO A 35 -21.44 9.35 11.73
CA PRO A 35 -20.64 8.16 11.45
C PRO A 35 -19.69 8.42 10.27
N ALA A 36 -18.41 8.15 10.48
CA ALA A 36 -17.39 8.16 9.45
C ALA A 36 -17.79 7.23 8.29
N ALA A 37 -17.63 7.72 7.06
CA ALA A 37 -17.87 6.96 5.84
C ALA A 37 -17.16 5.59 5.90
N SER A 38 -17.94 4.53 5.65
CA SER A 38 -17.50 3.14 5.69
C SER A 38 -16.36 2.91 4.71
N ARG A 39 -15.17 2.59 5.24
CA ARG A 39 -14.05 2.07 4.47
C ARG A 39 -14.50 0.77 3.77
N PRO A 40 -14.17 0.55 2.48
CA PRO A 40 -14.55 -0.68 1.80
C PRO A 40 -13.97 -1.89 2.54
N THR A 41 -14.86 -2.73 3.08
CA THR A 41 -14.51 -4.00 3.70
C THR A 41 -13.97 -4.93 2.63
N ILE A 42 -12.66 -5.17 2.67
CA ILE A 42 -12.00 -6.20 1.89
C ILE A 42 -12.58 -7.53 2.38
N LYS A 43 -13.38 -8.20 1.54
CA LYS A 43 -13.80 -9.58 1.82
C LYS A 43 -12.55 -10.45 1.75
N VAL A 44 -12.05 -10.83 2.93
CA VAL A 44 -11.02 -11.86 3.04
C VAL A 44 -11.62 -13.14 2.46
N PRO A 45 -10.94 -13.82 1.51
CA PRO A 45 -11.43 -15.09 0.99
C PRO A 45 -11.61 -16.08 2.14
N GLU A 46 -12.76 -16.74 2.18
CA GLU A 46 -13.11 -17.68 3.22
C GLU A 46 -12.24 -18.94 3.08
N VAL A 47 -11.21 -19.02 3.93
CA VAL A 47 -10.37 -20.22 4.03
C VAL A 47 -11.16 -21.26 4.80
N LYS A 48 -11.61 -22.31 4.11
CA LYS A 48 -12.23 -23.47 4.76
C LYS A 48 -11.14 -24.26 5.47
N VAL A 49 -11.17 -24.21 6.80
CA VAL A 49 -10.28 -24.98 7.67
C VAL A 49 -10.59 -26.47 7.46
N GLY A 50 -9.65 -27.23 6.90
CA GLY A 50 -9.77 -28.68 6.72
C GLY A 50 -9.45 -29.43 8.02
N GLU A 51 -9.83 -30.71 8.11
CA GLU A 51 -9.37 -31.57 9.21
C GLU A 51 -7.85 -31.73 9.12
N GLY A 52 -7.11 -31.01 9.98
CA GLY A 52 -5.64 -30.98 10.00
C GLY A 52 -5.03 -29.57 9.98
N ASP A 53 -5.82 -28.51 9.81
CA ASP A 53 -5.32 -27.14 9.79
C ASP A 53 -5.13 -26.56 11.22
N GLU A 54 -3.96 -25.95 11.46
CA GLU A 54 -3.65 -25.24 12.70
C GLU A 54 -3.73 -23.72 12.48
N ILE A 55 -4.58 -23.06 13.26
CA ILE A 55 -4.70 -21.60 13.24
C ILE A 55 -3.70 -21.02 14.24
N VAL A 56 -2.58 -20.50 13.73
CA VAL A 56 -1.59 -19.79 14.55
C VAL A 56 -1.87 -18.29 14.52
N GLU A 57 -2.11 -17.70 15.68
CA GLU A 57 -2.31 -16.25 15.80
C GLU A 57 -1.07 -15.45 15.41
N MET A 58 -1.28 -14.33 14.71
CA MET A 58 -0.17 -13.45 14.34
C MET A 58 0.35 -12.68 15.56
N ASP A 59 1.67 -12.74 15.76
CA ASP A 59 2.38 -11.86 16.70
C ASP A 59 2.22 -10.38 16.32
N ARG A 60 2.34 -9.48 17.30
CA ARG A 60 2.12 -8.03 17.16
C ARG A 60 2.97 -7.41 16.06
N LEU A 61 4.24 -7.79 15.97
CA LEU A 61 5.16 -7.25 14.96
C LEU A 61 4.75 -7.70 13.55
N ARG A 62 4.28 -8.94 13.40
CA ARG A 62 3.75 -9.47 12.15
C ARG A 62 2.46 -8.76 11.71
N LYS A 63 1.56 -8.47 12.65
CA LYS A 63 0.34 -7.68 12.40
C LYS A 63 0.68 -6.29 11.88
N LEU A 64 1.62 -5.58 12.52
CA LEU A 64 2.04 -4.24 12.11
C LEU A 64 2.67 -4.22 10.71
N ILE A 65 3.53 -5.20 10.39
CA ILE A 65 4.10 -5.33 9.04
C ILE A 65 2.97 -5.57 8.01
N ALA A 66 2.02 -6.45 8.32
CA ALA A 66 0.90 -6.76 7.43
C ALA A 66 0.02 -5.54 7.15
N GLU A 67 -0.32 -4.77 8.18
CA GLU A 67 -1.08 -3.53 8.04
C GLU A 67 -0.37 -2.52 7.12
N ASN A 68 0.93 -2.30 7.33
CA ASN A 68 1.73 -1.40 6.48
C ASN A 68 1.85 -1.90 5.03
N MET A 69 2.00 -3.21 4.82
CA MET A 69 2.05 -3.78 3.47
C MET A 69 0.71 -3.62 2.73
N VAL A 70 -0.41 -3.85 3.41
CA VAL A 70 -1.75 -3.68 2.82
C VAL A 70 -2.02 -2.20 2.52
N MET A 71 -1.64 -1.31 3.43
CA MET A 71 -1.73 0.14 3.23
C MET A 71 -0.91 0.59 2.00
N SER A 72 0.34 0.15 1.88
CA SER A 72 1.21 0.48 0.74
C SER A 72 0.57 0.08 -0.60
N LYS A 73 0.00 -1.14 -0.68
CA LYS A 73 -0.68 -1.62 -1.90
C LYS A 73 -1.96 -0.86 -2.24
N GLN A 74 -2.68 -0.34 -1.25
CA GLN A 74 -3.91 0.41 -1.47
C GLN A 74 -3.65 1.86 -1.89
N VAL A 75 -2.63 2.49 -1.31
CA VAL A 75 -2.33 3.92 -1.50
C VAL A 75 -1.51 4.16 -2.76
N SER A 76 -0.51 3.30 -3.03
CA SER A 76 0.46 3.54 -4.09
C SER A 76 0.28 2.55 -5.26
N PRO A 77 0.10 3.04 -6.51
CA PRO A 77 0.06 2.16 -7.67
C PRO A 77 1.46 1.58 -7.90
N HIS A 78 1.58 0.26 -7.82
CA HIS A 78 2.83 -0.45 -8.08
C HIS A 78 2.91 -0.83 -9.56
N VAL A 79 3.95 -0.36 -10.25
CA VAL A 79 4.27 -0.76 -11.62
C VAL A 79 5.66 -1.41 -11.62
N THR A 80 5.76 -2.62 -12.14
CA THR A 80 7.03 -3.35 -12.21
C THR A 80 7.65 -3.18 -13.58
N SER A 81 8.84 -2.58 -13.64
CA SER A 81 9.66 -2.50 -14.85
C SER A 81 10.85 -3.44 -14.71
N ILE A 82 11.17 -4.17 -15.77
CA ILE A 82 12.31 -5.11 -15.81
C ILE A 82 13.28 -4.59 -16.87
N VAL A 83 14.56 -4.50 -16.49
CA VAL A 83 15.65 -4.09 -17.38
C VAL A 83 16.80 -5.06 -17.22
N GLU A 84 17.41 -5.46 -18.33
CA GLU A 84 18.57 -6.35 -18.36
C GLU A 84 19.86 -5.51 -18.43
N ALA A 85 20.88 -5.91 -17.67
CA ALA A 85 22.18 -5.24 -17.64
C ALA A 85 23.31 -6.27 -17.66
N ASP A 86 24.26 -6.10 -18.59
CA ASP A 86 25.48 -6.91 -18.64
C ASP A 86 26.49 -6.45 -17.58
N VAL A 87 26.89 -7.38 -16.71
CA VAL A 87 27.83 -7.16 -15.60
C VAL A 87 29.14 -7.94 -15.78
N THR A 88 29.44 -8.44 -16.99
CA THR A 88 30.63 -9.26 -17.28
C THR A 88 31.93 -8.58 -16.85
N ASN A 89 32.10 -7.31 -17.20
CA ASN A 89 33.30 -6.53 -16.84
C ASN A 89 33.46 -6.36 -15.32
N LEU A 90 32.35 -6.15 -14.61
CA LEU A 90 32.33 -6.03 -13.15
C LEU A 90 32.71 -7.35 -12.49
N ALA A 91 32.20 -8.47 -13.01
CA ALA A 91 32.51 -9.81 -12.51
C ALA A 91 34.00 -10.15 -12.70
N LEU A 92 34.59 -9.82 -13.84
CA LEU A 92 36.02 -9.99 -14.11
C LEU A 92 36.88 -9.17 -13.15
N TRP A 93 36.51 -7.91 -12.92
CA TRP A 93 37.22 -7.05 -11.96
C TRP A 93 37.13 -7.59 -10.53
N ARG A 94 35.92 -7.95 -10.07
CA ARG A 94 35.70 -8.51 -8.73
C ARG A 94 36.54 -9.77 -8.53
N ASN A 95 36.63 -10.64 -9.54
CA ASN A 95 37.42 -11.87 -9.46
C ASN A 95 38.91 -11.61 -9.27
N LYS A 96 39.45 -10.50 -9.79
CA LYS A 96 40.84 -10.09 -9.57
C LYS A 96 41.02 -9.51 -8.17
N ALA A 97 40.10 -8.65 -7.72
CA ALA A 97 40.24 -7.90 -6.47
C ALA A 97 39.82 -8.69 -5.20
N LYS A 98 38.96 -9.70 -5.32
CA LYS A 98 38.35 -10.40 -4.16
C LYS A 98 39.39 -11.00 -3.20
N THR A 99 40.46 -11.58 -3.74
CA THR A 99 41.46 -12.31 -2.95
C THR A 99 42.30 -11.36 -2.11
N GLU A 100 42.64 -10.19 -2.67
CA GLU A 100 43.38 -9.16 -1.94
C GLU A 100 42.51 -8.48 -0.88
N PHE A 101 41.22 -8.28 -1.20
CA PHE A 101 40.25 -7.69 -0.29
C PHE A 101 39.99 -8.59 0.92
N GLU A 102 39.77 -9.88 0.68
CA GLU A 102 39.55 -10.88 1.75
C GLU A 102 40.77 -10.99 2.67
N LYS A 103 41.98 -10.91 2.12
CA LYS A 103 43.22 -10.90 2.92
C LYS A 103 43.37 -9.65 3.79
N LYS A 104 42.89 -8.49 3.33
CA LYS A 104 43.04 -7.21 4.05
C LYS A 104 41.97 -6.98 5.11
N TYR A 105 40.73 -7.38 4.82
CA TYR A 105 39.57 -7.02 5.62
C TYR A 105 38.87 -8.22 6.26
N GLY A 106 39.24 -9.46 5.91
CA GLY A 106 38.62 -10.67 6.44
C GLY A 106 37.20 -10.92 5.92
N GLU A 107 36.71 -10.11 5.00
CA GLU A 107 35.35 -10.19 4.45
C GLU A 107 35.37 -10.36 2.93
N LYS A 108 34.35 -11.04 2.41
CA LYS A 108 34.24 -11.36 0.99
C LYS A 108 33.72 -10.17 0.20
N LEU A 109 34.39 -9.84 -0.90
CA LEU A 109 33.91 -8.83 -1.83
C LEU A 109 32.67 -9.32 -2.61
N THR A 110 31.51 -8.73 -2.31
CA THR A 110 30.22 -8.99 -2.97
C THR A 110 29.89 -7.93 -4.03
N PHE A 111 28.84 -8.15 -4.84
CA PHE A 111 28.40 -7.19 -5.85
C PHE A 111 27.54 -6.05 -5.28
N MET A 112 26.97 -6.23 -4.09
CA MET A 112 26.04 -5.28 -3.47
C MET A 112 26.62 -3.85 -3.34
N PRO A 113 27.86 -3.64 -2.87
CA PRO A 113 28.40 -2.28 -2.74
C PRO A 113 28.48 -1.53 -4.06
N MET A 114 28.75 -2.24 -5.16
CA MET A 114 28.84 -1.66 -6.50
C MET A 114 27.47 -1.21 -7.00
N PHE A 115 26.42 -2.00 -6.76
CA PHE A 115 25.05 -1.63 -7.10
C PHE A 115 24.55 -0.48 -6.22
N THR A 116 24.81 -0.50 -4.91
CA THR A 116 24.45 0.59 -4.01
C THR A 116 25.09 1.91 -4.43
N TRP A 117 26.37 1.87 -4.81
CA TRP A 117 27.07 3.06 -5.33
C TRP A 117 26.47 3.56 -6.65
N ALA A 118 26.16 2.66 -7.58
CA ALA A 118 25.53 3.01 -8.84
C ALA A 118 24.14 3.64 -8.65
N VAL A 119 23.33 3.09 -7.74
CA VAL A 119 22.01 3.63 -7.37
C VAL A 119 22.14 5.01 -6.74
N ALA A 120 23.06 5.20 -5.79
CA ALA A 120 23.28 6.50 -5.15
C ALA A 120 23.71 7.57 -6.18
N LYS A 121 24.56 7.20 -7.15
CA LYS A 121 24.95 8.10 -8.24
C LYS A 121 23.76 8.43 -9.14
N ALA A 122 22.97 7.43 -9.51
CA ALA A 122 21.79 7.61 -10.36
C ALA A 122 20.75 8.55 -9.72
N LEU A 123 20.51 8.41 -8.41
CA LEU A 123 19.63 9.30 -7.65
C LEU A 123 20.12 10.75 -7.63
N ARG A 124 21.44 10.96 -7.60
CA ARG A 124 22.03 12.31 -7.66
C ARG A 124 21.89 12.95 -9.03
N ASP A 125 22.08 12.15 -10.10
CA ASP A 125 22.00 12.64 -11.47
C ASP A 125 20.54 12.85 -11.91
N TYR A 126 19.58 12.12 -11.32
CA TYR A 126 18.13 12.27 -11.55
C TYR A 126 17.35 12.50 -10.24
N PRO A 127 17.33 13.74 -9.70
CA PRO A 127 16.71 14.04 -8.40
C PRO A 127 15.16 14.09 -8.42
N GLY A 128 14.53 13.93 -9.59
CA GLY A 128 13.07 13.93 -9.75
C GLY A 128 12.41 12.55 -9.66
N ILE A 129 13.20 11.53 -9.33
CA ILE A 129 12.79 10.15 -9.02
C ILE A 129 12.81 9.97 -7.51
#